data_AF-A0A4U9D5B2-F1
#
_entry.id   AF-A0A4U9D5B2-F1
#
_cell.length_a   1.000
_cell.length_b   1.000
_cell.length_c   1.000
_cell.angle_alpha   90.00
_cell.angle_beta   90.00
_cell.angle_gamma   90.00
#
_symmetry.space_group_name_H-M   'P 1'
#
loop_
_entity.id
_entity.type
_entity.pdbx_description
1 polymer ?
#
loop_
_entity_poly.entity_id
_entity_poly.type
_entity_poly.pdbx_seq_one_letter_code
_entity_poly.pdbx_strand_id
1 'polypeptide(L)'
;MGMAEMAQCPVILVADIDRGGVFAAIYGTLALLEEQERARVKGVIINKFRGDVALLYSGIEQIEALTGVPVLGVLPWLEVDLEDEDSGGAGRRENT
;
A
#
# COMPACT_ATOMS: atom_id res chain seq x y z
N MET A 1 15.83 1.55 -0.10
CA MET A 1 15.25 0.19 -0.25
C MET A 1 16.29 -0.92 -0.02
N GLY A 2 17.15 -0.81 0.99
CA GLY A 2 18.34 -1.66 1.12
C GLY A 2 18.07 -3.17 1.24
N MET A 3 17.03 -3.59 1.99
CA MET A 3 16.70 -5.02 2.10
C MET A 3 16.27 -5.62 0.76
N ALA A 4 15.43 -4.92 0.01
CA ALA A 4 14.97 -5.38 -1.30
C ALA A 4 16.10 -5.40 -2.33
N GLU A 5 17.04 -4.46 -2.22
CA GLU A 5 18.26 -4.44 -3.02
C GLU A 5 19.16 -5.64 -2.73
N MET A 6 19.44 -5.91 -1.45
CA MET A 6 20.24 -7.06 -1.01
C MET A 6 19.61 -8.39 -1.43
N ALA A 7 18.29 -8.52 -1.34
CA ALA A 7 17.55 -9.71 -1.75
C ALA A 7 17.26 -9.77 -3.26
N GLN A 8 17.65 -8.75 -4.03
CA GLN A 8 17.33 -8.59 -5.45
C GLN A 8 15.83 -8.75 -5.76
N CYS A 9 14.94 -8.36 -4.85
CA CYS A 9 13.51 -8.60 -5.00
C CYS A 9 12.77 -7.39 -5.61
N PRO A 10 11.68 -7.64 -6.36
CA PRO A 10 10.76 -6.60 -6.78
C PRO A 10 9.97 -6.05 -5.58
N VAL A 11 9.50 -4.82 -5.69
CA VAL A 11 8.75 -4.12 -4.64
C VAL A 11 7.34 -3.78 -5.15
N ILE A 12 6.34 -3.97 -4.29
CA ILE A 12 5.00 -3.41 -4.47
C ILE A 12 4.80 -2.35 -3.39
N LEU A 13 4.41 -1.15 -3.79
CA LEU A 13 4.08 -0.09 -2.85
C LEU A 13 2.61 -0.21 -2.44
N VAL A 14 2.32 -0.23 -1.15
CA VAL A 14 0.94 -0.23 -0.64
C VAL A 14 0.62 1.15 -0.08
N ALA A 15 -0.38 1.82 -0.66
CA ALA A 15 -0.79 3.17 -0.30
C ALA A 15 -2.12 3.13 0.46
N ASP A 16 -2.14 3.71 1.66
CA ASP A 16 -3.33 3.77 2.52
C ASP A 16 -4.19 4.99 2.13
N ILE A 17 -5.40 4.76 1.65
CA ILE A 17 -6.33 5.85 1.25
C ILE A 17 -7.10 6.45 2.43
N ASP A 18 -7.17 5.76 3.57
CA ASP A 18 -8.01 6.14 4.70
C ASP A 18 -7.64 7.52 5.27
N ARG A 19 -6.36 7.89 5.15
CA ARG A 19 -5.81 9.17 5.63
C ARG A 19 -6.03 10.34 4.65
N GLY A 20 -6.61 10.08 3.48
CA GLY A 20 -6.73 11.03 2.38
C GLY A 20 -5.38 11.32 1.70
N GLY A 21 -5.44 11.99 0.54
CA GLY A 21 -4.23 12.42 -0.19
C GLY A 21 -3.40 11.27 -0.79
N VAL A 22 -3.99 10.09 -0.99
CA VAL A 22 -3.24 8.88 -1.42
C VAL A 22 -2.42 9.07 -2.69
N PHE A 23 -2.94 9.79 -3.68
CA PHE A 23 -2.23 10.05 -4.94
C PHE A 23 -1.01 10.95 -4.74
N ALA A 24 -1.12 11.97 -3.88
CA ALA A 24 0.00 12.82 -3.52
C ALA A 24 1.08 12.02 -2.76
N ALA A 25 0.67 11.12 -1.87
CA ALA A 25 1.59 10.24 -1.15
C ALA A 25 2.32 9.26 -2.08
N ILE A 26 1.60 8.63 -3.03
CA ILE A 26 2.19 7.77 -4.07
C ILE A 26 3.20 8.56 -4.90
N TYR A 27 2.78 9.71 -5.44
CA TYR A 27 3.65 10.55 -6.27
C TYR A 27 4.89 10.99 -5.51
N GLY A 28 4.72 11.54 -4.31
CA GLY A 28 5.82 12.01 -3.47
C GLY A 28 6.79 10.89 -3.13
N THR A 29 6.29 9.70 -2.78
CA THR A 29 7.14 8.54 -2.51
C THR A 29 7.98 8.18 -3.73
N LEU A 30 7.35 8.00 -4.90
CA LEU A 30 8.05 7.58 -6.11
C LEU A 30 8.99 8.66 -6.68
N ALA A 31 8.68 9.94 -6.49
CA ALA A 31 9.51 11.06 -6.93
C ALA A 31 10.76 11.26 -6.06
N LEU A 32 10.74 10.80 -4.80
CA LEU A 32 11.87 10.90 -3.88
C LEU A 32 12.85 9.73 -3.97
N LEU A 33 12.47 8.64 -4.65
CA LEU A 33 13.34 7.48 -4.86
C LEU A 33 14.42 7.78 -5.89
N GLU A 34 15.62 7.23 -5.65
CA GLU A 34 16.65 7.17 -6.68
C GLU A 34 16.20 6.25 -7.83
N GLU A 35 16.75 6.43 -9.03
CA GLU A 35 16.29 5.73 -10.24
C GLU A 35 16.31 4.21 -10.08
N GLN A 36 17.38 3.67 -9.49
CA GLN A 36 17.55 2.24 -9.25
C GLN A 36 16.57 1.68 -8.21
N GLU A 37 16.13 2.50 -7.25
CA GLU A 37 15.12 2.12 -6.27
C GLU A 37 13.73 2.15 -6.92
N ARG A 38 13.43 3.21 -7.66
CA ARG A 38 12.17 3.34 -8.41
C ARG A 38 11.98 2.20 -9.42
N ALA A 39 13.05 1.77 -10.09
CA ALA A 39 13.03 0.65 -11.03
C ALA A 39 12.63 -0.70 -10.39
N ARG A 40 12.79 -0.85 -9.06
CA ARG A 40 12.36 -2.05 -8.32
C ARG A 40 10.87 -2.06 -8.04
N VAL A 41 10.21 -0.90 -8.01
CA VAL A 41 8.77 -0.82 -7.82
C VAL A 41 8.05 -1.33 -9.06
N LYS A 42 7.33 -2.43 -8.93
CA LYS A 42 6.60 -3.08 -10.03
C LYS A 42 5.12 -2.73 -10.06
N GLY A 43 4.63 -2.08 -9.02
CA GLY A 43 3.29 -1.53 -9.00
C GLY A 43 2.89 -0.98 -7.64
N VAL A 44 1.70 -0.40 -7.62
CA VAL A 44 1.07 0.17 -6.43
C VAL A 44 -0.24 -0.55 -6.14
N ILE A 45 -0.52 -0.82 -4.87
CA ILE A 45 -1.83 -1.24 -4.39
C ILE A 45 -2.40 -0.10 -3.54
N ILE A 46 -3.61 0.34 -3.84
CA ILE A 46 -4.34 1.28 -2.98
C ILE A 46 -5.18 0.45 -2.01
N ASN A 47 -4.92 0.56 -0.71
CA ASN A 47 -5.58 -0.25 0.32
C ASN A 47 -6.66 0.55 1.06
N LYS A 48 -7.54 -0.16 1.77
CA LYS A 48 -8.56 0.38 2.70
C LYS A 48 -9.64 1.23 2.04
N PHE A 49 -9.91 1.00 0.76
CA PHE A 49 -10.91 1.77 0.05
C PHE A 49 -12.34 1.45 0.49
N ARG A 50 -13.18 2.47 0.58
CA ARG A 50 -14.61 2.35 0.87
C ARG A 50 -15.39 3.07 -0.22
N GLY A 51 -16.40 2.40 -0.76
CA GLY A 51 -17.29 2.96 -1.78
C GLY A 51 -17.05 2.37 -3.18
N ASP A 52 -17.40 3.15 -4.20
CA ASP A 52 -17.32 2.76 -5.60
C ASP A 52 -15.93 3.05 -6.19
N VAL A 53 -15.23 2.00 -6.61
CA VAL A 53 -13.87 2.07 -7.16
C VAL A 53 -13.82 2.87 -8.46
N ALA A 54 -14.94 2.96 -9.19
CA ALA A 54 -15.02 3.75 -10.42
C ALA A 54 -14.69 5.23 -10.18
N LEU A 55 -14.90 5.75 -8.97
CA LEU A 55 -14.54 7.11 -8.58
C LEU A 55 -13.02 7.36 -8.56
N LEU A 56 -12.21 6.31 -8.51
CA LEU A 56 -10.75 6.41 -8.49
C LEU A 56 -10.10 6.33 -9.87
N TYR A 57 -10.81 5.88 -10.91
CA TYR A 57 -10.20 5.57 -12.21
C TYR A 57 -9.45 6.74 -12.82
N SER A 58 -10.03 7.94 -12.84
CA SER A 58 -9.34 9.11 -13.38
C SER A 58 -8.08 9.48 -12.58
N GLY A 59 -8.08 9.25 -11.26
CA GLY A 59 -6.91 9.48 -10.41
C GLY A 59 -5.83 8.42 -10.62
N ILE A 60 -6.24 7.17 -10.83
CA ILE A 60 -5.36 6.04 -11.17
C ILE A 60 -4.66 6.31 -12.51
N GLU A 61 -5.41 6.64 -13.56
CA GLU A 61 -4.85 6.98 -14.87
C GLU A 61 -3.83 8.12 -14.79
N GLN A 62 -4.13 9.15 -14.00
CA GLN A 62 -3.21 10.28 -13.80
C GLN A 62 -1.94 9.87 -13.06
N ILE A 63 -2.04 9.09 -11.98
CA ILE A 63 -0.85 8.72 -11.20
C ILE A 63 0.03 7.74 -11.98
N GLU A 64 -0.55 6.82 -12.74
CA GLU A 64 0.19 5.94 -13.64
C GLU A 64 0.93 6.74 -14.71
N ALA A 65 0.27 7.73 -15.32
CA ALA A 65 0.90 8.61 -16.31
C ALA A 65 2.04 9.47 -15.72
N LEU A 66 1.87 9.98 -14.50
CA LEU A 66 2.87 10.81 -13.84
C LEU A 66 4.09 10.02 -13.36
N THR A 67 3.90 8.78 -12.94
CA THR A 67 4.93 8.00 -12.25
C THR A 67 5.54 6.90 -13.14
N GLY A 68 4.83 6.48 -14.18
CA GLY A 68 5.20 5.33 -15.01
C GLY A 68 5.05 3.98 -14.30
N VAL A 69 4.47 3.95 -13.09
CA VAL A 69 4.29 2.74 -12.29
C VAL A 69 2.80 2.35 -12.29
N PRO A 70 2.43 1.10 -12.62
CA PRO A 70 1.04 0.70 -12.69
C PRO A 70 0.40 0.55 -11.30
N VAL A 71 -0.89 0.86 -11.21
CA VAL A 71 -1.73 0.51 -10.05
C VAL A 71 -2.29 -0.88 -10.30
N LEU A 72 -1.84 -1.85 -9.50
CA LEU A 72 -2.20 -3.26 -9.64
C LEU A 72 -3.63 -3.56 -9.17
N GLY A 73 -4.17 -2.70 -8.30
CA GLY A 73 -5.54 -2.81 -7.83
C GLY A 73 -5.85 -1.92 -6.64
N VAL A 74 -7.14 -1.86 -6.33
CA VAL A 74 -7.68 -1.18 -5.15
C VAL A 74 -8.28 -2.26 -4.24
N LEU A 75 -7.74 -2.39 -3.03
CA LEU A 75 -8.25 -3.32 -2.03
C LEU A 75 -9.35 -2.65 -1.21
N PRO A 76 -10.48 -3.34 -1.01
CA PRO A 76 -11.55 -2.85 -0.16
C PRO A 76 -11.09 -2.81 1.30
N TRP A 77 -11.77 -2.00 2.10
CA TRP A 77 -11.73 -2.15 3.55
C TRP A 77 -12.24 -3.53 3.96
N LEU A 78 -11.44 -4.24 4.75
CA LEU A 78 -11.79 -5.55 5.30
C LEU A 78 -11.83 -5.44 6.83
N GLU A 79 -12.91 -5.92 7.43
CA GLU A 79 -12.93 -6.24 8.86
C GLU A 79 -12.44 -7.67 9.01
N VAL A 80 -11.20 -7.83 9.48
CA VAL A 80 -10.59 -9.14 9.69
C VAL A 80 -10.29 -9.28 11.17
N ASP A 81 -10.88 -10.31 11.79
CA ASP A 81 -10.52 -10.75 13.13
C ASP A 81 -9.34 -11.72 12.99
N LEU A 82 -8.13 -11.16 12.97
CA LEU A 82 -6.90 -11.95 12.93
C LEU A 82 -6.48 -12.26 14.36
N GLU A 83 -6.18 -13.52 14.64
CA GLU A 83 -5.52 -13.92 15.88
C GLU A 83 -4.17 -13.19 15.98
N ASP A 84 -3.84 -12.67 17.16
CA ASP A 84 -2.56 -12.01 17.41
C ASP A 84 -1.42 -13.01 17.14
N GLU A 85 -0.65 -12.77 16.07
CA GLU A 85 0.40 -13.67 15.57
C GLU A 85 1.51 -13.95 16.60
N ASP A 86 1.57 -13.19 17.69
CA ASP A 86 2.46 -13.45 18.83
C ASP A 86 1.92 -12.88 20.16
N SER A 87 0.83 -13.44 20.69
CA SER A 87 0.42 -13.21 22.08
C SER A 87 1.01 -14.29 23.00
N GLY A 88 2.28 -14.10 23.36
CA GLY A 88 2.88 -14.76 24.53
C GLY A 88 1.97 -14.57 25.75
N GLY A 89 1.44 -15.68 26.27
CA GLY A 89 0.29 -15.68 27.16
C GLY A 89 0.35 -14.76 28.39
N ALA A 90 -0.74 -14.05 28.62
CA ALA A 90 -1.21 -13.74 29.96
C ALA A 90 -2.75 -13.76 29.91
N GLY A 91 -3.32 -14.74 30.61
CA GLY A 91 -4.72 -15.12 30.47
C GLY A 91 -5.69 -13.96 30.63
N ARG A 92 -6.69 -13.94 29.75
CA ARG A 92 -7.94 -13.21 29.94
C ARG A 92 -8.63 -13.84 31.15
N ARG A 93 -8.39 -13.30 32.36
CA ARG A 93 -9.28 -13.58 33.49
C ARG A 93 -10.59 -12.87 33.18
N GLU A 94 -11.59 -13.65 32.81
CA GLU A 94 -12.98 -13.25 32.95
C GLU A 94 -13.18 -12.76 34.39
N ASN A 95 -13.67 -11.53 34.53
CA ASN A 95 -14.09 -11.02 35.82
C ASN A 95 -15.48 -10.42 35.64
N THR A 96 -16.45 -11.27 35.97
CA THR A 96 -17.84 -11.03 36.42
C THR A 96 -18.76 -10.22 35.51
#